data_AF-K0SSG4-F1
#
_entry.id   AF-K0SSG4-F1
#
_cell.length_a   1.000
_cell.length_b   1.000
_cell.length_c   1.000
_cell.angle_alpha   90.00
_cell.angle_beta   90.00
_cell.angle_gamma   90.00
#
_symmetry.space_group_name_H-M   'P 1'
#
loop_
_entity.id
_entity.type
_entity.pdbx_description
1 polymer ?
#
loop_
_entity_poly.entity_id
_entity_poly.type
_entity_poly.pdbx_seq_one_letter_code
_entity_poly.pdbx_strand_id
1 'polypeptide(L)'
;MEANRVAALQRRRTLDDALTEPIAIVRGKLTTRKSSGKNCCSNGSVLPVATAICVGAIVILLQNQLVEDNLINGSIGIVREICYAPGETMGDPGAKMYCVVEFPKSNLTGCTVVGTTDPKLVAIPLCEQRCEKGCCSIKTLPLRVCYALTVHKVQGMCEVT
;
A
#
# COMPACT_ATOMS: atom_id res chain seq x y z
N MET A 1 -9.11 -21.89 24.15
CA MET A 1 -8.58 -20.76 23.35
C MET A 1 -7.86 -21.21 22.07
N GLU A 2 -7.28 -22.42 22.02
CA GLU A 2 -6.56 -22.93 20.85
C GLU A 2 -7.46 -23.29 19.64
N ALA A 3 -8.67 -23.83 19.88
CA ALA A 3 -9.60 -24.25 18.83
C ALA A 3 -10.05 -23.10 17.89
N ASN A 4 -10.19 -21.87 18.41
CA ASN A 4 -10.58 -20.71 17.60
C ASN A 4 -9.45 -20.20 16.68
N ARG A 5 -8.17 -20.42 17.06
CA ARG A 5 -7.02 -20.07 16.22
C ARG A 5 -6.88 -21.03 15.05
N VAL A 6 -7.06 -22.33 15.31
CA VAL A 6 -7.02 -23.38 14.29
C VAL A 6 -8.17 -23.20 13.29
N ALA A 7 -9.38 -22.88 13.76
CA ALA A 7 -10.53 -22.61 12.88
C ALA A 7 -10.36 -21.34 12.03
N ALA A 8 -9.72 -20.28 12.55
CA ALA A 8 -9.42 -19.07 11.79
C ALA A 8 -8.32 -19.28 10.73
N LEU A 9 -7.32 -20.11 11.05
CA LEU A 9 -6.28 -20.54 10.11
C LEU A 9 -6.84 -21.45 9.01
N GLN A 10 -7.73 -22.39 9.35
CA GLN A 10 -8.42 -23.23 8.37
C GLN A 10 -9.39 -22.44 7.48
N ARG A 11 -10.13 -21.47 8.02
CA ARG A 11 -11.00 -20.59 7.21
C ARG A 11 -10.21 -19.68 6.26
N ARG A 12 -9.00 -19.24 6.63
CA ARG A 12 -8.10 -18.51 5.71
C ARG A 12 -7.67 -19.39 4.54
N ARG A 13 -7.20 -20.61 4.82
CA ARG A 13 -6.77 -21.55 3.77
C ARG A 13 -7.87 -21.88 2.76
N THR A 14 -9.10 -22.09 3.21
CA THR A 14 -10.22 -22.42 2.29
C THR A 14 -10.63 -21.27 1.38
N LEU A 15 -10.34 -20.01 1.74
CA LEU A 15 -10.57 -18.84 0.89
C LEU A 15 -9.42 -18.64 -0.09
N ASP A 16 -8.18 -18.93 0.32
CA ASP A 16 -7.00 -18.86 -0.54
C ASP A 16 -7.08 -19.88 -1.70
N ASP A 17 -7.72 -21.04 -1.50
CA ASP A 17 -7.92 -22.05 -2.56
C ASP A 17 -9.04 -21.69 -3.57
N ALA A 18 -9.92 -20.74 -3.23
CA ALA A 18 -11.05 -20.31 -4.09
C ALA A 18 -10.79 -18.98 -4.79
N LEU A 19 -9.79 -18.21 -4.35
CA LEU A 19 -9.38 -16.95 -4.95
C LEU A 19 -8.24 -17.22 -5.93
N THR A 20 -8.50 -17.08 -7.23
CA THR A 20 -7.46 -17.14 -8.27
C THR A 20 -6.37 -16.07 -8.08
N GLU A 21 -6.64 -15.01 -7.32
CA GLU A 21 -5.69 -13.96 -6.96
C GLU A 21 -5.76 -13.68 -5.44
N PRO A 22 -4.70 -13.98 -4.65
CA PRO A 22 -4.73 -13.84 -3.21
C PRO A 22 -4.82 -12.36 -2.78
N ILE A 23 -5.67 -12.08 -1.78
CA ILE A 23 -5.83 -10.74 -1.21
C ILE A 23 -4.81 -10.52 -0.10
N ALA A 24 -3.84 -9.64 -0.33
CA ALA A 24 -2.89 -9.19 0.67
C ALA A 24 -3.50 -8.18 1.65
N ILE A 25 -3.37 -8.43 2.96
CA ILE A 25 -3.65 -7.43 3.98
C ILE A 25 -2.33 -6.83 4.47
N VAL A 26 -2.03 -5.60 4.03
CA VAL A 26 -0.88 -4.84 4.48
C VAL A 26 -1.23 -4.14 5.78
N ARG A 27 -0.47 -4.40 6.84
CA ARG A 27 -0.60 -3.75 8.15
C ARG A 27 0.56 -2.81 8.40
N GLY A 28 0.25 -1.54 8.63
CA GLY A 28 1.24 -0.52 8.93
C GLY A 28 1.91 -0.77 10.30
N LYS A 29 3.23 -0.59 10.34
CA LYS A 29 3.99 -0.62 11.60
C LYS A 29 3.93 0.75 12.27
N LEU A 30 3.25 0.80 13.40
CA LEU A 30 3.14 2.00 14.23
C LEU A 30 4.26 2.01 15.28
N THR A 31 5.05 3.08 15.32
CA THR A 31 6.12 3.27 16.32
C THR A 31 5.84 4.54 17.12
N THR A 32 5.95 4.50 18.45
CA THR A 32 5.71 5.66 19.33
C THR A 32 6.75 5.74 20.43
N ARG A 33 7.13 6.97 20.81
CA ARG A 33 7.97 7.24 21.99
C ARG A 33 7.15 7.72 23.19
N LYS A 34 5.82 7.83 23.04
CA LYS A 34 4.93 8.26 24.13
C LYS A 34 4.76 7.14 25.14
N SER A 35 4.86 7.49 26.43
CA SER A 35 4.56 6.57 27.53
C SER A 35 3.13 6.01 27.48
N SER A 36 2.18 6.77 26.94
CA SER A 36 0.79 6.32 26.79
C SER A 36 0.57 5.26 25.70
N GLY A 37 1.59 4.92 24.90
CA GLY A 37 1.46 3.99 23.77
C GLY A 37 0.62 4.52 22.60
N LYS A 38 -0.01 5.70 22.72
CA LYS A 38 -0.81 6.30 21.65
C LYS A 38 0.07 6.73 20.48
N ASN A 39 -0.41 6.54 19.26
CA ASN A 39 0.24 6.97 18.03
C ASN A 39 -0.67 7.94 17.27
N CYS A 40 -0.23 9.17 17.05
CA CYS A 40 -1.00 10.19 16.32
C CYS A 40 -1.34 9.77 14.89
N CYS A 41 -0.49 8.93 14.28
CA CYS A 41 -0.67 8.47 12.90
C CYS A 41 -1.81 7.45 12.76
N SER A 42 -2.34 6.88 13.87
CA SER A 42 -3.42 5.89 13.78
C SER A 42 -4.71 6.47 13.19
N ASN A 43 -4.98 7.76 13.45
CA ASN A 43 -6.20 8.44 13.01
C ASN A 43 -5.92 9.74 12.24
N GLY A 44 -4.69 10.25 12.27
CA GLY A 44 -4.34 11.54 11.66
C GLY A 44 -3.47 11.44 10.41
N SER A 45 -3.01 10.25 10.01
CA SER A 45 -2.21 10.09 8.79
C SER A 45 -3.10 9.89 7.56
N VAL A 46 -2.64 10.41 6.42
CA VAL A 46 -3.20 10.05 5.10
C VAL A 46 -2.92 8.58 4.79
N LEU A 47 -1.81 8.05 5.32
CA LEU A 47 -1.41 6.66 5.16
C LEU A 47 -2.31 5.71 5.97
N PRO A 48 -2.74 4.61 5.37
CA PRO A 48 -3.66 3.68 6.01
C PRO A 48 -2.95 2.77 7.02
N VAL A 49 -3.56 2.57 8.19
CA VAL A 49 -3.08 1.60 9.20
C VAL A 49 -3.23 0.17 8.69
N ALA A 50 -4.24 -0.11 7.86
CA ALA A 50 -4.40 -1.37 7.18
C ALA A 50 -4.96 -1.13 5.77
N THR A 51 -4.48 -1.90 4.79
CA THR A 51 -5.01 -1.88 3.42
C THR A 51 -5.07 -3.29 2.88
N ALA A 52 -6.26 -3.69 2.43
CA ALA A 52 -6.42 -4.89 1.62
C ALA A 52 -6.11 -4.51 0.17
N ILE A 53 -5.31 -5.32 -0.51
CA ILE A 53 -4.86 -5.11 -1.88
C ILE A 53 -4.69 -6.47 -2.55
N CYS A 54 -4.97 -6.57 -3.85
CA CYS A 54 -4.76 -7.75 -4.65
C CYS A 54 -4.17 -7.35 -6.00
N VAL A 55 -3.68 -8.32 -6.77
CA VAL A 55 -3.38 -8.11 -8.19
C VAL A 55 -4.65 -7.63 -8.90
N GLY A 56 -4.50 -6.80 -9.94
CA GLY A 56 -5.60 -6.19 -10.67
C GLY A 56 -6.34 -5.06 -9.93
N ALA A 57 -6.05 -4.82 -8.65
CA ALA A 57 -6.69 -3.74 -7.90
C ALA A 57 -6.33 -2.38 -8.50
N ILE A 58 -7.35 -1.55 -8.74
CA ILE A 58 -7.16 -0.12 -9.05
C ILE A 58 -6.81 0.58 -7.75
N VAL A 59 -5.71 1.32 -7.74
CA VAL A 59 -5.17 2.00 -6.56
C VAL A 59 -4.89 3.46 -6.83
N ILE A 60 -4.94 4.26 -5.76
CA ILE A 60 -4.50 5.65 -5.73
C ILE A 60 -3.23 5.77 -4.89
N LEU A 61 -2.24 6.47 -5.42
CA LEU A 61 -1.00 6.81 -4.72
C LEU A 61 -1.27 7.93 -3.72
N LEU A 62 -0.83 7.76 -2.47
CA LEU A 62 -1.16 8.67 -1.36
C LEU A 62 -0.05 9.69 -1.03
N GLN A 63 1.11 9.56 -1.67
CA GLN A 63 2.27 10.41 -1.43
C GLN A 63 3.05 10.62 -2.73
N ASN A 64 3.63 11.81 -2.89
CA ASN A 64 4.53 12.10 -3.99
C ASN A 64 5.75 11.17 -3.92
N GLN A 65 6.03 10.47 -5.02
CA GLN A 65 7.25 9.69 -5.18
C GLN A 65 8.21 10.45 -6.08
N LEU A 66 7.78 10.78 -7.30
CA LEU A 66 8.59 11.47 -8.29
C LEU A 66 7.70 12.44 -9.07
N VAL A 67 7.82 13.72 -8.73
CA VAL A 67 6.91 14.77 -9.24
C VAL A 67 7.13 15.00 -10.74
N GLU A 68 8.39 15.03 -11.17
CA GLU A 68 8.77 15.26 -12.58
C GLU A 68 8.20 14.19 -13.53
N ASP A 69 7.97 12.97 -13.01
CA ASP A 69 7.49 11.82 -13.78
C ASP A 69 5.99 11.52 -13.57
N ASN A 70 5.21 12.47 -13.03
CA ASN A 70 3.78 12.31 -12.74
C ASN A 70 3.44 11.16 -11.77
N LEU A 71 4.37 10.78 -10.90
CA LEU A 71 4.15 9.83 -9.79
C LEU A 71 3.87 10.62 -8.50
N ILE A 72 2.72 11.29 -8.50
CA ILE A 72 2.29 12.20 -7.44
C ILE A 72 1.14 11.62 -6.62
N ASN A 73 0.88 12.21 -5.46
CA ASN A 73 -0.33 11.92 -4.70
C ASN A 73 -1.56 12.17 -5.58
N GLY A 74 -2.41 11.16 -5.70
CA GLY A 74 -3.56 11.15 -6.60
C GLY A 74 -3.36 10.31 -7.86
N SER A 75 -2.13 9.92 -8.21
CA SER A 75 -1.89 9.08 -9.39
C SER A 75 -2.62 7.74 -9.26
N ILE A 76 -3.39 7.39 -10.28
CA ILE A 76 -4.14 6.14 -10.37
C ILE A 76 -3.30 5.09 -11.09
N GLY A 77 -3.26 3.89 -10.54
CA GLY A 77 -2.55 2.76 -11.14
C GLY A 77 -3.26 1.44 -10.91
N ILE A 78 -2.71 0.38 -11.50
CA ILE A 78 -3.22 -0.99 -11.42
C ILE A 78 -2.13 -1.87 -10.80
N VAL A 79 -2.45 -2.60 -9.74
CA VAL A 79 -1.50 -3.52 -9.11
C VAL A 79 -1.24 -4.68 -10.06
N ARG A 80 0.04 -4.92 -10.38
CA ARG A 80 0.47 -6.04 -11.21
C ARG A 80 1.08 -7.16 -10.39
N GLU A 81 1.85 -6.81 -9.36
CA GLU A 81 2.48 -7.80 -8.49
C GLU A 81 2.59 -7.30 -7.05
N ILE A 82 2.64 -8.24 -6.11
CA ILE A 82 2.88 -8.00 -4.69
C ILE A 82 4.11 -8.83 -4.30
N CYS A 83 5.21 -8.16 -3.97
CA CYS A 83 6.50 -8.78 -3.78
C CYS A 83 6.92 -8.68 -2.31
N TYR A 84 7.17 -9.81 -1.67
CA TYR A 84 7.67 -9.89 -0.28
C TYR A 84 9.16 -10.21 -0.27
N ALA A 85 9.88 -9.70 0.74
CA ALA A 85 11.25 -10.12 0.98
C ALA A 85 11.29 -11.60 1.41
N PRO A 86 12.43 -12.30 1.22
CA PRO A 86 12.55 -13.69 1.64
C PRO A 86 12.21 -13.89 3.12
N GLY A 87 11.29 -14.81 3.40
CA GLY A 87 10.83 -15.13 4.77
C GLY A 87 9.78 -14.18 5.34
N GLU A 88 9.40 -13.12 4.63
CA GLU A 88 8.26 -12.26 5.00
C GLU A 88 6.98 -12.81 4.39
N THR A 89 5.85 -12.64 5.10
CA THR A 89 4.55 -13.11 4.63
C THR A 89 3.47 -12.05 4.78
N MET A 90 2.34 -12.27 4.10
CA MET A 90 1.16 -11.43 4.20
C MET A 90 0.65 -11.34 5.65
N GLY A 91 0.34 -10.11 6.10
CA GLY A 91 -0.40 -9.87 7.33
C GLY A 91 0.46 -9.55 8.56
N ASP A 92 1.77 -9.73 8.48
CA ASP A 92 2.70 -9.31 9.53
C ASP A 92 2.85 -7.77 9.53
N PRO A 93 2.68 -7.08 10.67
CA PRO A 93 2.84 -5.63 10.75
C PRO A 93 4.24 -5.17 10.34
N GLY A 94 4.32 -4.41 9.25
CA GLY A 94 5.58 -3.91 8.71
C GLY A 94 6.42 -4.95 7.95
N ALA A 95 5.80 -6.04 7.49
CA ALA A 95 6.43 -7.01 6.61
C ALA A 95 7.17 -6.31 5.46
N LYS A 96 8.42 -6.68 5.18
CA LYS A 96 9.19 -6.04 4.10
C LYS A 96 8.62 -6.47 2.75
N MET A 97 8.08 -5.50 2.02
CA MET A 97 7.45 -5.75 0.73
C MET A 97 7.44 -4.49 -0.16
N TYR A 98 7.11 -4.66 -1.42
CA TYR A 98 6.72 -3.60 -2.35
C TYR A 98 5.63 -4.11 -3.29
N CYS A 99 4.84 -3.20 -3.88
CA CYS A 99 3.92 -3.53 -4.96
C CYS A 99 4.52 -3.09 -6.30
N VAL A 100 4.38 -3.90 -7.33
CA VAL A 100 4.54 -3.43 -8.71
C VAL A 100 3.20 -2.87 -9.15
N VAL A 101 3.16 -1.60 -9.51
CA VAL A 101 1.96 -0.90 -9.95
C VAL A 101 2.21 -0.31 -11.33
N GLU A 102 1.31 -0.60 -12.25
CA GLU A 102 1.30 0.07 -13.54
C GLU A 102 0.65 1.44 -13.41
N PHE A 103 1.35 2.50 -13.80
CA PHE A 103 0.84 3.87 -13.86
C PHE A 103 0.78 4.35 -15.32
N PRO A 104 -0.34 4.19 -16.03
CA PRO A 104 -0.43 4.53 -17.45
C PRO A 104 -0.09 6.00 -17.76
N LYS A 105 -0.42 6.91 -16.83
CA LYS A 105 -0.18 8.36 -16.96
C LYS A 105 1.19 8.83 -16.45
N SER A 106 2.07 7.94 -15.98
CA SER A 106 3.43 8.35 -15.56
C SER A 106 4.25 8.76 -16.78
N ASN A 107 5.17 9.71 -16.60
CA ASN A 107 6.15 10.10 -17.62
C ASN A 107 7.51 9.42 -17.42
N LEU A 108 7.57 8.46 -16.49
CA LEU A 108 8.79 7.76 -16.15
C LEU A 108 9.41 7.14 -17.41
N THR A 109 10.71 7.34 -17.58
CA THR A 109 11.47 6.84 -18.74
C THR A 109 12.35 5.65 -18.38
N GLY A 110 12.72 5.51 -17.10
CA GLY A 110 13.50 4.40 -16.57
C GLY A 110 12.64 3.35 -15.87
N CYS A 111 13.09 2.10 -15.89
CA CYS A 111 12.42 1.04 -15.15
C CYS A 111 12.88 1.00 -13.68
N THR A 112 11.94 0.86 -12.75
CA THR A 112 12.24 0.70 -11.31
C THR A 112 12.14 -0.74 -10.83
N VAL A 113 11.67 -1.65 -11.70
CA VAL A 113 11.46 -3.06 -11.40
C VAL A 113 12.54 -3.87 -12.10
N VAL A 114 13.25 -4.71 -11.34
CA VAL A 114 14.29 -5.58 -11.90
C VAL A 114 13.65 -6.63 -12.81
N GLY A 115 14.20 -6.83 -14.01
CA GLY A 115 13.74 -7.86 -14.93
C GLY A 115 12.64 -7.42 -15.91
N THR A 116 12.25 -6.15 -15.89
CA THR A 116 11.37 -5.56 -16.91
C THR A 116 11.98 -4.30 -17.51
N THR A 117 11.58 -3.97 -18.74
CA THR A 117 11.94 -2.75 -19.45
C THR A 117 10.78 -1.78 -19.57
N ASP A 118 9.60 -2.14 -19.06
CA ASP A 118 8.40 -1.30 -19.11
C ASP A 118 8.47 -0.21 -18.03
N PRO A 119 8.63 1.07 -18.40
CA PRO A 119 8.75 2.15 -17.43
C PRO A 119 7.39 2.51 -16.79
N LYS A 120 6.27 1.98 -17.29
CA LYS A 120 4.96 2.14 -16.64
C LYS A 120 4.84 1.27 -15.40
N LEU A 121 5.63 0.22 -15.28
CA LEU A 121 5.70 -0.64 -14.09
C LEU A 121 6.62 -0.02 -13.04
N VAL A 122 6.00 0.42 -11.94
CA VAL A 122 6.69 1.12 -10.86
C VAL A 122 6.69 0.27 -9.59
N ALA A 123 7.87 0.06 -9.01
CA ALA A 123 8.01 -0.52 -7.68
C ALA A 123 7.64 0.53 -6.62
N ILE A 124 6.55 0.29 -5.89
CA ILE A 124 6.06 1.14 -4.80
C ILE A 124 6.43 0.48 -3.46
N PRO A 125 7.49 0.95 -2.78
CA PRO A 125 7.91 0.41 -1.50
C PRO A 125 7.02 0.91 -0.35
N LEU A 126 7.19 0.32 0.83
CA LEU A 126 6.67 0.92 2.07
C LEU A 126 7.34 2.27 2.34
N CYS A 127 6.53 3.27 2.67
CA CYS A 127 6.99 4.59 3.10
C CYS A 127 6.84 4.74 4.62
N GLU A 128 7.63 5.65 5.21
CA GLU A 128 7.49 6.04 6.61
C GLU A 128 7.05 7.50 6.71
N GLN A 129 6.02 7.76 7.52
CA GLN A 129 5.56 9.10 7.84
C GLN A 129 5.64 9.31 9.35
N ARG A 130 6.31 10.39 9.77
CA ARG A 130 6.29 10.87 11.15
C ARG A 130 5.13 11.82 11.36
N CYS A 131 4.58 11.86 12.57
CA CYS A 131 3.63 12.91 12.93
C CYS A 131 4.36 14.27 13.02
N GLU A 132 3.62 15.37 12.86
CA GLU A 132 4.15 16.74 12.98
C GLU A 132 4.85 17.00 14.33
N LYS A 133 4.35 16.38 15.40
CA LYS A 133 4.93 16.51 16.75
C LYS A 133 6.21 15.69 16.95
N GLY A 134 6.71 14.98 15.93
CA GLY A 134 7.91 14.13 16.00
C GLY A 134 7.85 12.90 16.93
N CYS A 135 6.75 12.70 17.65
CA CYS A 135 6.62 11.71 18.73
C CYS A 135 6.34 10.26 18.29
N CYS A 136 5.87 10.06 17.06
CA CYS A 136 5.50 8.75 16.52
C CYS A 136 5.58 8.70 14.99
N SER A 137 5.56 7.49 14.44
CA SER A 137 5.55 7.24 12.99
C SER A 137 4.66 6.05 12.61
N ILE A 138 4.33 5.99 11.33
CA ILE A 138 3.73 4.84 10.66
C ILE A 138 4.61 4.46 9.46
N LYS A 139 4.89 3.17 9.30
CA LYS A 139 5.50 2.61 8.09
C LYS A 139 4.52 1.67 7.40
N THR A 140 4.09 1.99 6.19
CA THR A 140 3.03 1.25 5.47
C THR A 140 3.12 1.51 3.95
N LEU A 141 2.30 0.84 3.18
CA LEU A 141 2.23 1.02 1.73
C LEU A 141 1.46 2.33 1.41
N PRO A 142 2.01 3.25 0.59
CA PRO A 142 1.34 4.51 0.23
C PRO A 142 0.26 4.32 -0.84
N LEU A 143 -0.50 3.23 -0.80
CA LEU A 143 -1.55 2.91 -1.75
C LEU A 143 -2.89 2.73 -1.03
N ARG A 144 -3.97 3.05 -1.73
CA ARG A 144 -5.33 2.72 -1.30
C ARG A 144 -6.13 2.22 -2.50
N VAL A 145 -6.94 1.18 -2.30
CA VAL A 145 -7.87 0.72 -3.33
C VAL A 145 -8.84 1.83 -3.72
N CYS A 146 -9.05 2.00 -5.01
CA CYS A 146 -9.67 3.15 -5.63
C CYS A 146 -10.65 2.73 -6.74
N TYR A 147 -11.74 2.05 -6.35
CA TYR A 147 -12.86 1.79 -7.28
C TYR A 147 -13.84 2.98 -7.37
N ALA A 148 -13.88 3.80 -6.31
CA ALA A 148 -14.69 5.01 -6.27
C ALA A 148 -13.97 6.06 -5.42
N LEU A 149 -13.96 7.31 -5.90
CA LEU A 149 -13.48 8.47 -5.17
C LEU A 149 -14.67 9.36 -4.82
N THR A 150 -14.66 9.90 -3.60
CA THR A 150 -15.62 10.92 -3.22
C THR A 150 -15.26 12.25 -3.91
N VAL A 151 -16.26 13.10 -4.18
CA VAL A 151 -16.03 14.42 -4.81
C VAL A 151 -14.99 15.25 -4.03
N HIS A 152 -15.02 15.18 -2.69
CA HIS A 152 -14.05 15.84 -1.82
C HIS A 152 -12.61 15.34 -2.00
N LYS A 153 -12.41 14.11 -2.49
CA LYS A 153 -11.08 13.54 -2.75
C LYS A 153 -10.52 13.90 -4.12
N VAL A 154 -11.38 14.16 -5.10
CA VAL A 154 -10.97 14.61 -6.44
C VAL A 154 -10.92 16.13 -6.57
N GLN A 155 -11.37 16.88 -5.57
CA GLN A 155 -11.30 18.34 -5.60
C GLN A 155 -9.84 18.81 -5.68
N GLY A 156 -9.48 19.41 -6.81
CA GLY A 156 -8.11 19.85 -7.11
C GLY A 156 -7.25 18.82 -7.85
N MET A 157 -7.78 17.63 -8.16
CA MET A 157 -7.15 16.70 -9.10
C MET A 157 -7.54 17.11 -10.53
N CYS A 158 -6.57 17.49 -11.36
CA CYS A 158 -6.81 17.78 -12.76
C CYS A 158 -6.78 16.49 -13.59
N GLU A 159 -7.85 16.24 -14.33
CA GLU A 159 -7.85 15.22 -15.38
C GLU A 159 -7.16 15.83 -16.60
N VAL A 160 -5.91 15.48 -16.84
CA VAL A 160 -5.26 15.76 -18.13
C VAL A 160 -5.65 14.62 -19.06
N THR A 161 -6.56 14.92 -20.00
CA THR A 161 -6.89 14.11 -21.19
C THR A 161 -5.85 14.30 -22.28
#